data_AF-A0A6N7FHE7-F1
#
_entry.id   AF-A0A6N7FHE7-F1
#
_cell.length_a   1.000
_cell.length_b   1.000
_cell.length_c   1.000
_cell.angle_alpha   90.00
_cell.angle_beta   90.00
_cell.angle_gamma   90.00
#
_symmetry.space_group_name_H-M   'P 1'
#
loop_
_entity.id
_entity.type
_entity.pdbx_description
1 polymer ?
#
loop_
_entity_poly.entity_id
_entity_poly.type
_entity_poly.pdbx_seq_one_letter_code
_entity_poly.pdbx_strand_id
1 'polypeptide(L)'
;MAMAVEAGLATAAAIMEEEVARLRGRWYARDPQRSHVRGGTTASSVVMCGQRLPLRRPRVQALDESGEPAGEVPLGSSASSPGAIC
;
A
#
# COMPACT_ATOMS: atom_id res chain seq x y z
N MET A 1 -4.78 9.04 -26.97
CA MET A 1 -3.98 9.28 -25.75
C MET A 1 -4.67 8.80 -24.47
N ALA A 2 -6.02 8.87 -24.38
CA ALA A 2 -6.79 8.37 -23.23
C ALA A 2 -6.43 6.94 -22.79
N MET A 3 -6.39 5.98 -23.72
CA MET A 3 -6.02 4.58 -23.41
C MET A 3 -4.66 4.41 -22.74
N ALA A 4 -3.65 5.20 -23.14
CA ALA A 4 -2.32 5.11 -22.56
C ALA A 4 -2.30 5.64 -21.11
N VAL A 5 -3.06 6.70 -20.85
CA VAL A 5 -3.22 7.27 -19.51
C VAL A 5 -3.99 6.32 -18.60
N GLU A 6 -5.09 5.74 -19.08
CA GLU A 6 -5.87 4.75 -18.33
C GLU A 6 -5.04 3.51 -18.00
N ALA A 7 -4.29 2.98 -18.98
CA ALA A 7 -3.38 1.87 -18.75
C ALA A 7 -2.31 2.22 -17.72
N GLY A 8 -1.68 3.40 -17.81
CA GLY A 8 -0.69 3.86 -16.85
C GLY A 8 -1.24 3.99 -15.42
N LEU A 9 -2.45 4.53 -15.26
CA LEU A 9 -3.13 4.62 -13.97
C LEU A 9 -3.47 3.25 -13.40
N ALA A 10 -3.97 2.34 -14.24
CA ALA A 10 -4.28 0.97 -13.85
C ALA A 10 -3.00 0.22 -13.42
N THR A 11 -1.90 0.37 -14.16
CA THR A 11 -0.60 -0.21 -13.80
C THR A 11 -0.08 0.36 -12.48
N ALA A 12 -0.12 1.67 -12.29
CA ALA A 12 0.31 2.28 -11.03
C ALA A 12 -0.50 1.74 -9.85
N ALA A 13 -1.83 1.65 -9.99
CA ALA A 13 -2.71 1.07 -8.98
C ALA A 13 -2.37 -0.40 -8.71
N ALA A 14 -2.12 -1.21 -9.75
CA ALA A 14 -1.77 -2.61 -9.62
C ALA A 14 -0.46 -2.81 -8.84
N ILE A 15 0.57 -2.01 -9.11
CA ILE A 15 1.85 -2.05 -8.39
C ILE A 15 1.63 -1.77 -6.89
N MET A 16 0.83 -0.74 -6.55
CA MET A 16 0.54 -0.44 -5.14
C MET A 16 -0.25 -1.56 -4.45
N GLU A 17 -1.21 -2.18 -5.15
CA GLU A 17 -1.97 -3.31 -4.64
C GLU A 17 -1.09 -4.56 -4.44
N GLU A 18 -0.08 -4.76 -5.29
CA GLU A 18 0.92 -5.81 -5.11
C GLU A 18 1.77 -5.57 -3.86
N GLU A 19 2.20 -4.33 -3.60
CA GLU A 19 2.93 -4.01 -2.36
C GLU A 19 2.08 -4.25 -1.10
N VAL A 20 0.79 -3.91 -1.15
CA VAL A 20 -0.16 -4.24 -0.08
C VAL A 20 -0.25 -5.75 0.12
N ALA A 21 -0.30 -6.53 -0.97
CA ALA A 21 -0.34 -7.99 -0.90
C ALA A 21 0.97 -8.58 -0.35
N ARG A 22 2.13 -7.96 -0.66
CA ARG A 22 3.43 -8.34 -0.11
C ARG A 22 3.50 -8.12 1.40
N LEU A 23 3.00 -6.98 1.89
CA LEU A 23 2.97 -6.66 3.32
C LEU A 23 1.97 -7.52 4.10
N ARG A 24 0.76 -7.71 3.56
CA ARG A 24 -0.34 -8.42 4.23
C ARG A 24 -0.23 -9.95 4.14
N GLY A 25 0.61 -10.45 3.24
CA GLY A 25 0.66 -11.87 2.87
C GLY A 25 -0.54 -12.31 2.04
N ARG A 26 -0.58 -13.61 1.71
CA ARG A 26 -1.60 -14.19 0.82
C ARG A 26 -3.03 -13.88 1.26
N TRP A 27 -3.86 -13.52 0.27
CA TRP A 27 -5.29 -13.34 0.46
C TRP A 27 -5.92 -14.66 0.95
N TYR A 28 -6.59 -14.62 2.12
CA TYR A 28 -7.14 -15.77 2.88
C TYR A 28 -6.16 -16.71 3.58
N ALA A 29 -4.86 -16.41 3.66
CA ALA A 29 -4.00 -17.12 4.59
C ALA A 29 -4.42 -16.76 6.03
N ARG A 30 -4.84 -17.78 6.81
CA ARG A 30 -5.09 -17.64 8.24
C ARG A 30 -3.74 -17.62 8.94
N ASP A 31 -3.19 -16.43 9.09
CA ASP A 31 -1.94 -16.18 9.80
C ASP A 31 -2.27 -15.64 11.20
N PRO A 32 -2.10 -16.46 12.26
CA PRO A 32 -2.34 -16.03 13.64
C PRO A 32 -1.31 -15.00 14.14
N GLN A 33 -0.22 -14.79 13.40
CA GLN A 33 0.83 -13.80 13.68
C GLN A 33 0.80 -12.64 12.66
N ARG A 34 -0.36 -12.41 12.02
CA ARG A 34 -0.50 -11.35 11.01
C ARG A 34 -0.10 -10.00 11.61
N SER A 35 0.91 -9.38 11.01
CA SER A 35 1.45 -8.09 11.43
C SER A 35 0.91 -6.89 10.64
N HIS A 36 0.16 -7.11 9.56
CA HIS A 36 -0.31 -6.03 8.69
C HIS A 36 -1.75 -6.25 8.19
N VAL A 37 -2.55 -5.18 8.17
CA VAL A 37 -3.94 -5.16 7.69
C VAL A 37 -4.20 -3.99 6.73
N ARG A 38 -5.27 -4.07 5.94
CA ARG A 38 -5.66 -2.94 5.06
C ARG A 38 -6.21 -1.79 5.90
N GLY A 39 -5.64 -0.61 5.73
CA GLY A 39 -6.04 0.65 6.38
C GLY A 39 -6.92 1.56 5.52
N GLY A 40 -7.60 0.99 4.52
CA GLY A 40 -8.43 1.71 3.54
C GLY A 40 -7.62 2.32 2.39
N THR A 41 -8.11 3.44 1.84
CA THR A 41 -7.44 4.18 0.76
C THR A 41 -7.50 5.68 1.01
N THR A 42 -6.49 6.42 0.58
CA THR A 42 -6.44 7.89 0.65
C THR A 42 -6.39 8.51 -0.74
N ALA A 43 -7.03 9.67 -0.91
CA ALA A 43 -6.93 10.44 -2.15
C ALA A 43 -5.48 10.90 -2.37
N SER A 44 -4.99 10.70 -3.58
CA SER A 44 -3.65 11.08 -4.02
C SER A 44 -3.70 11.50 -5.49
N SER A 45 -2.56 11.90 -6.02
CA SER A 45 -2.43 12.26 -7.43
C SER A 45 -1.06 11.87 -7.96
N VAL A 46 -1.01 11.53 -9.24
CA VAL A 46 0.22 11.23 -9.98
C VAL A 46 0.32 12.13 -11.19
N VAL A 47 1.54 12.49 -11.60
CA VAL A 47 1.75 13.23 -12.86
C VAL A 47 2.14 12.24 -13.93
N MET A 48 1.34 12.14 -14.99
CA MET A 48 1.61 11.32 -16.17
C MET A 48 1.35 12.13 -17.43
N CYS A 49 2.21 11.98 -18.44
CA CYS A 49 2.07 12.69 -19.71
C CYS A 49 1.89 14.23 -19.54
N GLY A 50 2.51 14.82 -18.52
CA GLY A 50 2.40 16.25 -18.22
C GLY A 50 1.09 16.68 -17.53
N GLN A 51 0.19 15.76 -17.20
CA GLN A 51 -1.07 16.03 -16.52
C GLN A 51 -1.10 15.44 -15.11
N ARG A 52 -1.67 16.17 -14.15
CA ARG A 52 -1.93 15.65 -12.81
C ARG A 52 -3.25 14.88 -12.81
N LEU A 53 -3.17 13.60 -12.48
CA LEU A 53 -4.30 12.67 -12.49
C LEU A 53 -4.62 12.21 -11.07
N PRO A 54 -5.91 12.15 -10.69
CA PRO A 54 -6.31 11.65 -9.39
C PRO A 54 -6.08 10.13 -9.29
N LEU A 55 -5.67 9.66 -8.12
CA LEU A 55 -5.47 8.25 -7.83
C LEU A 55 -5.81 7.96 -6.36
N ARG A 56 -6.33 6.77 -6.07
CA ARG A 56 -6.52 6.29 -4.69
C ARG A 56 -5.32 5.47 -4.28
N ARG A 57 -4.56 5.95 -3.29
CA ARG A 57 -3.42 5.22 -2.71
C ARG A 57 -3.95 4.28 -1.63
N PRO A 58 -3.73 2.95 -1.75
CA PRO A 58 -4.10 2.05 -0.67
C PRO A 58 -3.23 2.30 0.57
N ARG A 59 -3.78 1.98 1.73
CA ARG A 59 -3.09 2.12 3.03
C ARG A 59 -2.96 0.76 3.68
N VAL A 60 -1.86 0.57 4.37
CA VAL A 60 -1.60 -0.60 5.21
C VAL A 60 -1.40 -0.10 6.63
N GLN A 61 -1.95 -0.82 7.60
CA GLN A 61 -1.70 -0.59 9.01
C GLN A 61 -0.90 -1.76 9.56
N ALA A 62 0.12 -1.47 10.35
CA ALA A 62 0.80 -2.46 11.17
C ALA A 62 -0.09 -2.82 12.36
N LEU A 63 -0.05 -4.07 12.77
CA LEU A 63 -0.62 -4.56 14.02
C LEU A 63 0.50 -4.66 15.06
N ASP A 64 0.18 -4.36 16.31
CA ASP A 64 1.04 -4.68 17.45
C ASP A 64 0.96 -6.18 17.81
N GLU A 65 1.69 -6.57 18.85
CA GLU A 65 1.67 -7.94 19.39
C GLU A 65 0.31 -8.37 19.95
N SER A 66 -0.57 -7.41 20.26
CA SER A 66 -1.94 -7.65 20.73
C SER A 66 -2.94 -7.80 19.56
N GLY A 67 -2.51 -7.52 18.32
CA GLY A 67 -3.34 -7.55 17.12
C GLY A 67 -4.12 -6.26 16.88
N GLU A 68 -3.81 -5.17 17.58
CA GLU A 68 -4.43 -3.86 17.43
C GLU A 68 -3.63 -2.97 16.47
N PRO A 69 -4.27 -2.04 15.74
CA PRO A 69 -3.59 -1.21 14.75
C PRO A 69 -2.65 -0.19 15.41
N ALA A 70 -1.34 -0.38 15.20
CA ALA A 70 -0.27 0.42 15.81
C ALA A 70 0.16 1.65 14.98
N GLY A 71 -0.20 1.70 13.68
CA GLY A 71 0.13 2.83 12.81
C GLY A 71 0.04 2.52 11.32
N GLU A 72 0.09 3.55 10.46
CA GLU A 72 0.14 3.39 9.00
C GLU A 72 1.57 3.07 8.54
N VAL A 73 1.70 2.06 7.68
CA VAL A 73 2.96 1.70 7.02
C VAL A 73 3.01 2.33 5.61
N PRO A 74 4.06 3.10 5.27
CA PRO A 74 4.23 3.65 3.93
C PRO A 74 4.48 2.54 2.89
N LEU A 75 3.75 2.59 1.78
CA LEU A 75 3.98 1.70 0.62
C LEU A 75 5.31 2.03 -0.05
N GLY A 76 6.09 1.02 -0.42
CA GLY A 76 7.43 1.19 -1.01
C GLY A 76 8.55 1.42 0.02
N SER A 77 8.22 1.52 1.31
CA SER A 77 9.22 1.41 2.37
C SER A 77 9.54 -0.08 2.55
N SER A 78 10.67 -0.52 2.01
CA SER A 78 11.21 -1.83 2.35
C SER A 78 11.55 -1.83 3.84
N ALA A 79 10.62 -2.32 4.66
CA ALA A 79 10.80 -2.69 6.07
C ALA A 79 11.95 -1.98 6.78
N SER A 80 11.73 -0.75 7.25
CA SER A 80 12.36 -0.37 8.51
C SER A 80 11.69 -1.21 9.59
N SER A 81 12.30 -2.34 9.93
CA SER A 81 12.02 -3.02 11.20
C SER A 81 11.98 -1.99 12.34
N PRO A 82 11.08 -2.10 13.32
CA PRO A 82 11.16 -1.29 14.52
C PRO A 82 12.40 -1.74 15.30
N GLY A 83 13.55 -1.12 15.01
CA GLY A 83 14.82 -1.48 15.62
C GLY A 83 16.05 -0.75 15.09
N ALA A 84 15.91 0.32 14.31
CA ALA A 84 17.09 1.05 13.81
C ALA A 84 16.82 2.53 13.54
N ILE A 85 16.49 3.32 14.57
CA ILE A 85 16.91 4.73 14.62
C ILE A 85 16.90 5.27 16.07
N CYS A 86 18.11 5.60 16.53
CA CYS A 86 18.53 6.39 17.70
C CYS A 86 18.27 5.83 19.11
#